data_AF-A0A1G8NTM9-F1
#
_entry.id   AF-A0A1G8NTM9-F1
#
_cell.length_a   1.000
_cell.length_b   1.000
_cell.length_c   1.000
_cell.angle_alpha   90.00
_cell.angle_beta   90.00
_cell.angle_gamma   90.00
#
_symmetry.space_group_name_H-M   'P 1'
#
loop_
_entity.id
_entity.type
_entity.pdbx_description
1 polymer ?
#
loop_
_entity_poly.entity_id
_entity_poly.type
_entity_poly.pdbx_seq_one_letter_code
_entity_poly.pdbx_strand_id
1 'polypeptide(L)'
;MDDFNKAGLFQFVDMITSKGLVNVNTGNSWKAAVKKLLGDIANDEDVRKIDVRSQVLRYNNQHPGELSPDSLKAYEKRVAAAIQQYVSYKTDPSNYKSPSRGLTNGKSEKQEQRKKLTVNLGQATGASTAVATPEQPKPEVEHGAPKTIGGTSTGANLALPFPLRPGHLAQVVIPIDMTKDEADRLCAFIQTLAQAKA
;
A
#
# COMPACT_ATOMS: atom_id res chain seq x y z
N MET A 1 -9.52 -22.35 -32.27
CA MET A 1 -9.45 -20.91 -31.96
C MET A 1 -9.49 -20.77 -30.46
N ASP A 2 -8.50 -20.14 -29.83
CA ASP A 2 -8.56 -19.87 -28.39
C ASP A 2 -9.52 -18.70 -28.15
N ASP A 3 -10.73 -19.01 -27.72
CA ASP A 3 -11.73 -18.00 -27.43
C ASP A 3 -11.36 -17.28 -26.13
N PHE A 4 -10.99 -16.00 -26.26
CA PHE A 4 -10.70 -15.09 -25.15
C PHE A 4 -12.01 -14.63 -24.49
N ASN A 5 -12.87 -15.55 -24.08
CA ASN A 5 -14.19 -15.24 -23.57
C ASN A 5 -14.22 -15.04 -22.03
N LYS A 6 -15.29 -14.42 -21.52
CA LYS A 6 -15.47 -14.14 -20.08
C LYS A 6 -15.52 -15.43 -19.25
N ALA A 7 -16.18 -16.47 -19.75
CA ALA A 7 -16.27 -17.76 -19.07
C ALA A 7 -14.87 -18.38 -18.85
N GLY A 8 -14.01 -18.31 -19.86
CA GLY A 8 -12.63 -18.78 -19.83
C GLY A 8 -11.77 -17.96 -18.87
N LEU A 9 -11.97 -16.64 -18.78
CA LEU A 9 -11.33 -15.80 -17.78
C LEU A 9 -11.72 -16.24 -16.35
N PHE A 10 -12.99 -16.53 -16.09
CA PHE A 10 -13.42 -17.05 -14.79
C PHE A 10 -12.79 -18.40 -14.44
N GLN A 11 -12.84 -19.34 -15.38
CA GLN A 11 -12.22 -20.66 -15.21
C GLN A 11 -10.72 -20.55 -15.00
N PHE A 12 -10.05 -19.64 -15.70
CA PHE A 12 -8.63 -19.37 -15.52
C PHE A 12 -8.32 -18.86 -14.12
N VAL A 13 -9.06 -17.85 -13.63
CA VAL A 13 -8.86 -17.31 -12.27
C VAL A 13 -9.09 -18.41 -11.22
N ASP A 14 -10.09 -19.26 -11.41
CA ASP A 14 -10.35 -20.40 -10.51
C ASP A 14 -9.22 -21.45 -10.56
N MET A 15 -8.72 -21.75 -11.76
CA MET A 15 -7.61 -22.67 -11.98
C MET A 15 -6.31 -22.17 -11.33
N ILE A 16 -5.92 -20.90 -11.52
CA ILE A 16 -4.68 -20.37 -10.93
C ILE A 16 -4.77 -20.28 -9.40
N THR A 17 -5.98 -20.10 -8.86
CA THR A 17 -6.22 -20.06 -7.41
C THR A 17 -6.16 -21.47 -6.81
N SER A 18 -6.84 -22.44 -7.42
CA SER A 18 -6.84 -23.84 -6.98
C SER A 18 -5.48 -24.51 -7.11
N LYS A 19 -4.73 -24.20 -8.18
CA LYS A 19 -3.34 -24.68 -8.36
C LYS A 19 -2.32 -23.95 -7.47
N GLY A 20 -2.73 -22.93 -6.70
CA GLY A 20 -1.85 -22.14 -5.84
C GLY A 20 -0.77 -21.38 -6.61
N LEU A 21 -1.05 -21.01 -7.88
CA LEU A 21 -0.20 -20.15 -8.69
C LEU A 21 -0.30 -18.68 -8.24
N VAL A 22 -1.45 -18.30 -7.70
CA VAL A 22 -1.66 -17.01 -7.04
C VAL A 22 -2.07 -17.24 -5.59
N ASN A 23 -1.81 -16.25 -4.72
CA ASN A 23 -2.33 -16.27 -3.35
C ASN A 23 -3.86 -16.39 -3.38
N VAL A 24 -4.42 -17.26 -2.53
CA VAL A 24 -5.86 -17.52 -2.43
C VAL A 24 -6.66 -16.22 -2.23
N ASN A 25 -6.16 -15.29 -1.41
CA ASN A 25 -6.79 -13.98 -1.19
C ASN A 25 -6.80 -13.13 -2.47
N THR A 26 -5.69 -13.15 -3.23
CA THR A 26 -5.57 -12.45 -4.51
C THR A 26 -6.51 -13.05 -5.55
N GLY A 27 -6.53 -14.38 -5.67
CA GLY A 27 -7.42 -15.11 -6.56
C GLY A 27 -8.90 -14.85 -6.27
N ASN A 28 -9.30 -14.92 -4.99
CA ASN A 28 -10.66 -14.59 -4.56
C ASN A 28 -11.02 -13.12 -4.83
N SER A 29 -10.07 -12.19 -4.62
CA SER A 29 -10.27 -10.77 -4.91
C SER A 29 -10.48 -10.52 -6.41
N TRP A 30 -9.75 -11.22 -7.27
CA TRP A 30 -9.93 -11.15 -8.72
C TRP A 30 -11.27 -11.75 -9.13
N LYS A 31 -11.62 -12.93 -8.61
CA LYS A 31 -12.90 -13.59 -8.89
C LYS A 31 -14.10 -12.71 -8.53
N ALA A 32 -14.04 -12.05 -7.36
CA ALA A 32 -15.07 -11.11 -6.93
C ALA A 32 -15.16 -9.89 -7.85
N ALA A 33 -14.01 -9.32 -8.26
CA ALA A 33 -13.98 -8.15 -9.13
C ALA A 33 -14.52 -8.44 -10.53
N VAL A 34 -14.11 -9.57 -11.12
CA VAL A 34 -14.61 -10.04 -12.42
C VAL A 34 -16.13 -10.31 -12.33
N LYS A 35 -16.62 -10.91 -11.23
CA LYS A 35 -18.06 -11.16 -11.03
C LYS A 35 -18.90 -9.90 -10.92
N LYS A 36 -18.41 -8.88 -10.21
CA LYS A 36 -19.14 -7.62 -10.07
C LYS A 36 -19.09 -6.79 -11.35
N LEU A 37 -17.89 -6.54 -11.90
CA LEU A 37 -17.71 -5.59 -13.00
C LEU A 37 -18.07 -6.17 -14.38
N LEU A 38 -17.97 -7.48 -14.59
CA LEU A 38 -18.30 -8.13 -15.85
C LEU A 38 -19.61 -8.95 -15.77
N GLY A 39 -20.41 -8.71 -14.72
CA GLY A 39 -21.69 -9.40 -14.50
C GLY A 39 -22.66 -9.20 -15.67
N ASP A 40 -22.75 -7.97 -16.17
CA ASP A 40 -23.70 -7.54 -17.19
C ASP A 40 -23.30 -7.91 -18.62
N ILE A 41 -22.06 -8.38 -18.83
CA ILE A 41 -21.54 -8.71 -20.15
C ILE A 41 -21.86 -10.17 -20.47
N ALA A 42 -22.12 -10.50 -21.74
CA ALA A 42 -22.31 -11.88 -22.16
C ALA A 42 -21.07 -12.76 -21.86
N ASN A 43 -21.28 -14.07 -21.69
CA ASN A 43 -20.19 -15.00 -21.37
C ASN A 43 -19.21 -15.21 -22.54
N ASP A 44 -19.71 -15.06 -23.77
CA ASP A 44 -18.99 -15.28 -25.03
C ASP A 44 -18.25 -14.04 -25.53
N GLU A 45 -18.39 -12.89 -24.86
CA GLU A 45 -17.74 -11.64 -25.26
C GLU A 45 -16.20 -11.73 -25.10
N ASP A 46 -15.45 -11.20 -26.07
CA ASP A 46 -13.98 -11.17 -26.04
C ASP A 46 -13.49 -10.18 -24.98
N VAL A 47 -12.85 -10.71 -23.93
CA VAL A 47 -12.38 -9.92 -22.78
C VAL A 47 -11.32 -8.88 -23.14
N ARG A 48 -10.65 -9.00 -24.29
CA ARG A 48 -9.64 -8.03 -24.76
C ARG A 48 -10.27 -6.77 -25.33
N LYS A 49 -11.51 -6.84 -25.78
CA LYS A 49 -12.25 -5.70 -26.34
C LYS A 49 -13.00 -4.91 -25.26
N ILE A 50 -13.08 -5.46 -24.05
CA ILE A 50 -13.79 -4.84 -22.94
C ILE A 50 -12.94 -3.70 -22.37
N ASP A 51 -13.45 -2.48 -22.45
CA ASP A 51 -12.88 -1.37 -21.69
C ASP A 51 -13.30 -1.47 -20.22
N VAL A 52 -12.38 -1.96 -19.39
CA VAL A 52 -12.58 -2.15 -17.95
C VAL A 52 -13.01 -0.85 -17.26
N ARG A 53 -12.45 0.30 -17.69
CA ARG A 53 -12.76 1.60 -17.10
C ARG A 53 -14.19 2.02 -17.37
N SER A 54 -14.68 1.84 -18.60
CA SER A 54 -16.09 2.06 -18.94
C SER A 54 -17.02 1.15 -18.13
N GLN A 55 -16.63 -0.11 -17.88
CA GLN A 55 -17.44 -1.02 -17.05
C GLN A 55 -17.52 -0.57 -15.60
N VAL A 56 -16.43 -0.06 -15.03
CA VAL A 56 -16.42 0.51 -13.67
C VAL A 56 -17.37 1.71 -13.57
N LEU A 57 -17.36 2.59 -14.57
CA LEU A 57 -18.26 3.74 -14.60
C LEU A 57 -19.72 3.32 -14.74
N ARG A 58 -20.00 2.34 -15.63
CA ARG A 58 -21.35 1.77 -15.78
C ARG A 58 -21.85 1.14 -14.49
N TYR A 59 -21.02 0.33 -13.84
CA TYR A 59 -21.34 -0.29 -12.56
C TYR A 59 -21.65 0.75 -11.49
N ASN A 60 -20.83 1.81 -11.37
CA ASN A 60 -21.08 2.89 -10.41
C ASN A 60 -22.39 3.65 -10.69
N ASN A 61 -22.74 3.81 -11.97
CA ASN A 61 -24.00 4.47 -12.35
C ASN A 61 -25.22 3.57 -12.11
N GLN A 62 -25.08 2.25 -12.27
CA GLN A 62 -26.15 1.27 -11.98
C GLN A 62 -26.33 1.01 -10.47
N HIS A 63 -25.24 1.11 -9.70
CA HIS A 63 -25.19 0.81 -8.27
C HIS A 63 -24.59 1.99 -7.47
N PRO A 64 -25.29 3.14 -7.41
CA PRO A 64 -24.78 4.30 -6.71
C PRO A 64 -24.61 4.01 -5.21
N GLY A 65 -23.41 4.25 -4.69
CA GLY A 65 -23.09 4.10 -3.27
C GLY A 65 -22.79 2.67 -2.79
N GLU A 66 -22.85 1.65 -3.65
CA GLU A 66 -22.52 0.27 -3.25
C GLU A 66 -21.00 0.08 -3.06
N LEU A 67 -20.19 0.76 -3.87
CA LEU A 67 -18.72 0.73 -3.80
C LEU A 67 -18.16 2.15 -3.62
N SER A 68 -17.17 2.27 -2.74
CA SER A 68 -16.40 3.51 -2.59
C SER A 68 -15.57 3.80 -3.86
N PRO A 69 -15.22 5.07 -4.14
CA PRO A 69 -14.37 5.40 -5.29
C PRO A 69 -12.99 4.72 -5.24
N ASP A 70 -12.48 4.44 -4.04
CA ASP A 70 -11.23 3.68 -3.88
C ASP A 70 -11.41 2.20 -4.24
N SER A 71 -12.52 1.60 -3.79
CA SER A 71 -12.89 0.23 -4.15
C SER A 71 -13.06 0.07 -5.66
N LEU A 72 -13.65 1.05 -6.34
CA LEU A 72 -13.81 1.03 -7.81
C LEU A 72 -12.44 0.98 -8.51
N LYS A 73 -11.50 1.84 -8.11
CA LYS A 73 -10.11 1.82 -8.64
C LYS A 73 -9.40 0.50 -8.36
N ALA A 74 -9.59 -0.06 -7.16
CA ALA A 74 -9.00 -1.35 -6.81
C ALA A 74 -9.57 -2.47 -7.68
N TYR A 75 -10.88 -2.48 -7.92
CA TYR A 75 -11.54 -3.47 -8.78
C TYR A 75 -11.12 -3.33 -10.24
N GLU A 76 -10.98 -2.10 -10.74
CA GLU A 76 -10.44 -1.80 -12.07
C GLU A 76 -9.06 -2.46 -12.27
N LYS A 77 -8.11 -2.16 -11.38
CA LYS A 77 -6.75 -2.73 -11.42
C LYS A 77 -6.76 -4.26 -11.35
N ARG A 78 -7.64 -4.84 -10.53
CA ARG A 78 -7.75 -6.30 -10.37
C ARG A 78 -8.28 -6.98 -11.63
N VAL A 79 -9.32 -6.44 -12.27
CA VAL A 79 -9.86 -6.98 -13.51
C VAL A 79 -8.85 -6.83 -14.65
N ALA A 80 -8.19 -5.67 -14.75
CA ALA A 80 -7.13 -5.46 -15.74
C ALA A 80 -5.98 -6.46 -15.55
N ALA A 81 -5.52 -6.67 -14.32
CA ALA A 81 -4.49 -7.67 -14.01
C ALA A 81 -4.94 -9.09 -14.37
N ALA A 82 -6.16 -9.48 -14.04
CA ALA A 82 -6.69 -10.80 -14.37
C ALA A 82 -6.76 -11.04 -15.89
N ILE A 83 -7.21 -10.04 -16.65
CA ILE A 83 -7.25 -10.10 -18.13
C ILE A 83 -5.84 -10.22 -18.70
N GLN A 84 -4.89 -9.40 -18.24
CA GLN A 84 -3.49 -9.48 -18.68
C GLN A 84 -2.89 -10.87 -18.43
N GLN A 85 -3.12 -11.42 -17.24
CA GLN A 85 -2.65 -12.77 -16.89
C GLN A 85 -3.30 -13.86 -17.74
N TYR A 86 -4.59 -13.73 -18.03
CA TYR A 86 -5.31 -14.67 -18.89
C TYR A 86 -4.78 -14.63 -20.33
N VAL A 87 -4.52 -13.43 -20.85
CA VAL A 87 -3.92 -13.26 -22.18
C VAL A 87 -2.52 -13.88 -22.21
N SER A 88 -1.66 -13.56 -21.24
CA SER A 88 -0.31 -14.14 -21.17
C SER A 88 -0.30 -15.66 -21.03
N TYR A 89 -1.25 -16.23 -20.27
CA TYR A 89 -1.40 -17.68 -20.15
C TYR A 89 -1.82 -18.33 -21.47
N LYS A 90 -2.68 -17.67 -22.24
CA LYS A 90 -3.14 -18.16 -23.55
C LYS A 90 -2.08 -18.01 -24.64
N THR A 91 -1.27 -16.95 -24.60
CA THR A 91 -0.19 -16.76 -25.57
C THR A 91 0.98 -17.71 -25.31
N ASP A 92 1.37 -17.90 -24.05
CA ASP A 92 2.52 -18.72 -23.66
C ASP A 92 2.21 -19.63 -22.47
N PRO A 93 1.42 -20.71 -22.65
CA PRO A 93 1.05 -21.60 -21.55
C PRO A 93 2.26 -22.22 -20.86
N SER A 94 3.31 -22.55 -21.62
CA SER A 94 4.51 -23.24 -21.13
C SER A 94 5.47 -22.34 -20.34
N ASN A 95 5.40 -21.02 -20.52
CA ASN A 95 6.27 -20.04 -19.84
C ASN A 95 5.46 -19.09 -18.94
N TYR A 96 4.23 -19.47 -18.59
CA TYR A 96 3.36 -18.66 -17.76
C TYR A 96 3.98 -18.43 -16.37
N LYS A 97 4.46 -17.20 -16.13
CA LYS A 97 4.93 -16.76 -14.81
C LYS A 97 3.76 -16.19 -14.03
N SER A 98 3.29 -16.95 -13.06
CA SER A 98 2.28 -16.46 -12.13
C SER A 98 2.80 -15.25 -11.35
N PRO A 99 2.01 -14.17 -11.20
CA PRO A 99 2.48 -12.89 -10.63
C PRO A 99 2.73 -12.93 -9.11
N SER A 100 2.67 -14.08 -8.45
CA SER A 100 3.04 -14.21 -7.04
C SER A 100 3.45 -15.63 -6.70
N ARG A 101 4.57 -16.05 -7.30
CA ARG A 101 5.49 -16.96 -6.60
C ARG A 101 6.92 -16.57 -6.93
N GLY A 102 7.27 -15.36 -6.50
CA GLY A 102 8.67 -14.97 -6.32
C GLY A 102 9.28 -15.76 -5.16
N LEU A 103 9.44 -17.08 -5.31
CA LEU A 103 10.60 -17.76 -4.74
C LEU A 103 11.76 -17.52 -5.72
N THR A 104 12.20 -16.26 -5.78
CA THR A 104 13.53 -15.92 -6.25
C THR A 104 14.08 -14.96 -5.24
N ASN A 105 14.91 -15.48 -4.33
CA ASN A 105 16.05 -14.76 -3.77
C ASN A 105 16.92 -14.27 -4.95
N GLY A 106 16.42 -13.28 -5.68
CA GLY A 106 17.21 -12.48 -6.59
C GLY A 106 17.98 -11.50 -5.74
N LYS A 107 19.22 -11.88 -5.41
CA LYS A 107 20.21 -11.00 -4.82
C LYS A 107 20.15 -9.63 -5.50
N SER A 108 19.60 -8.64 -4.83
CA SER A 108 19.88 -7.24 -5.14
C SER A 108 21.29 -6.97 -4.62
N GLU A 109 22.25 -7.35 -5.44
CA GLU A 109 23.70 -7.12 -5.34
C GLU A 109 24.05 -5.63 -5.50
N LYS A 110 23.32 -4.76 -4.79
CA LYS A 110 23.50 -3.30 -4.84
C LYS A 110 23.24 -2.61 -3.50
N GLN A 111 23.59 -3.25 -2.39
CA GLN A 111 23.68 -2.59 -1.08
C GLN A 111 24.87 -3.11 -0.25
N GLU A 112 26.05 -3.28 -0.87
CA GLU A 112 27.27 -3.60 -0.11
C GLU A 112 28.44 -2.67 -0.46
N GLN A 113 28.15 -1.36 -0.59
CA GLN A 113 29.21 -0.34 -0.78
C GLN A 113 29.03 0.94 0.05
N ARG A 114 28.17 0.92 1.09
CA ARG A 114 28.02 2.05 2.02
C ARG A 114 28.22 1.70 3.49
N LYS A 115 28.95 0.62 3.79
CA LYS A 115 29.25 0.18 5.16
C LYS A 115 30.74 0.08 5.50
N LYS A 116 31.57 0.88 4.84
CA LYS A 116 32.95 1.16 5.27
C LYS A 116 33.23 2.64 5.08
N LEU A 117 33.00 3.45 6.12
CA LEU A 117 33.61 4.76 6.39
C LEU A 117 32.92 5.33 7.63
N THR A 118 33.14 4.72 8.80
CA THR A 118 32.93 5.34 10.12
C THR A 118 33.46 4.43 11.21
N VAL A 119 34.77 4.21 11.19
CA VAL A 119 35.52 3.85 12.39
C VAL A 119 36.79 4.70 12.36
N ASN A 120 37.06 5.36 13.48
CA ASN A 120 38.19 6.25 13.82
C ASN A 120 38.09 7.70 13.34
N LEU A 121 37.68 8.58 14.25
CA LEU A 121 38.66 9.34 15.04
C LEU A 121 37.99 9.87 16.32
N GLY A 122 38.53 9.45 17.47
CA GLY A 122 38.11 9.94 18.79
C GLY A 122 38.82 11.24 19.19
N GLN A 123 38.22 11.87 20.21
CA GLN A 123 38.81 12.79 21.20
C GLN A 123 39.50 14.08 20.70
N ALA A 124 39.00 15.24 21.15
CA ALA A 124 39.46 15.84 22.41
C ALA A 124 38.79 17.21 22.67
N THR A 125 38.33 17.39 23.91
CA THR A 125 38.40 18.58 24.79
C THR A 125 37.95 19.97 24.32
N GLY A 126 37.12 20.61 25.15
CA GLY A 126 37.06 22.07 25.22
C GLY A 126 35.80 22.61 25.91
N ALA A 127 35.87 22.78 27.23
CA ALA A 127 34.89 23.48 28.04
C ALA A 127 34.85 24.99 27.73
N SER A 128 33.68 25.64 27.80
CA SER A 128 33.52 26.90 28.54
C SER A 128 32.05 27.31 28.71
N THR A 129 31.84 28.08 29.76
CA THR A 129 30.63 28.40 30.53
C THR A 129 30.05 29.77 30.14
N ALA A 130 28.72 29.96 30.30
CA ALA A 130 28.01 31.18 30.77
C ALA A 130 26.53 31.11 30.32
N VAL A 131 25.56 30.78 31.19
CA VAL A 131 24.86 31.63 32.19
C VAL A 131 24.23 32.90 31.61
N ALA A 132 22.90 32.90 31.50
CA ALA A 132 22.01 34.00 31.90
C ALA A 132 20.52 33.55 31.90
N THR A 133 19.95 33.49 33.10
CA THR A 133 18.52 33.61 33.45
C THR A 133 18.35 35.08 33.95
N PRO A 134 17.18 35.77 34.03
CA PRO A 134 15.77 35.31 34.08
C PRO A 134 14.79 36.09 33.17
N GLU A 135 13.57 35.57 32.93
CA GLU A 135 12.32 36.31 33.20
C GLU A 135 11.08 35.46 32.92
N GLN A 136 10.12 35.53 33.83
CA GLN A 136 8.77 34.99 33.73
C GLN A 136 7.81 36.17 33.96
N PRO A 137 6.72 36.31 33.18
CA PRO A 137 5.40 36.18 33.80
C PRO A 137 4.30 35.56 32.91
N LYS A 138 3.48 34.70 33.56
CA LYS A 138 2.03 34.40 33.42
C LYS A 138 1.33 34.16 32.04
N PRO A 139 0.17 33.44 32.06
CA PRO A 139 -0.38 32.71 30.92
C PRO A 139 -1.33 33.56 30.08
N GLU A 140 -1.23 33.44 28.76
CA GLU A 140 -2.27 33.93 27.86
C GLU A 140 -2.50 32.91 26.73
N VAL A 141 -3.77 32.61 26.53
CA VAL A 141 -4.29 31.58 25.64
C VAL A 141 -4.35 32.19 24.25
N GLU A 142 -3.39 31.91 23.37
CA GLU A 142 -3.54 32.30 21.96
C GLU A 142 -3.01 31.25 20.98
N HIS A 143 -3.80 31.14 19.92
CA HIS A 143 -3.72 30.17 18.84
C HIS A 143 -2.53 30.50 17.95
N GLY A 144 -1.44 29.74 18.10
CA GLY A 144 -0.25 29.87 17.26
C GLY A 144 0.01 28.60 16.45
N ALA A 145 -0.23 28.66 15.14
CA ALA A 145 0.06 27.62 14.16
C ALA A 145 1.45 26.96 14.37
N PRO A 146 1.58 25.63 14.22
CA PRO A 146 2.91 25.02 14.25
C PRO A 146 3.64 25.30 12.94
N LYS A 147 4.84 25.85 13.13
CA LYS A 147 5.88 26.12 12.14
C LYS A 147 6.03 24.99 11.13
N THR A 148 5.83 25.32 9.86
CA THR A 148 6.26 24.53 8.70
C THR A 148 7.79 24.51 8.66
N ILE A 149 8.39 23.43 9.12
CA ILE A 149 9.76 23.08 8.74
C ILE A 149 9.65 22.20 7.51
N GLY A 150 10.02 22.79 6.38
CA GLY A 150 10.03 22.15 5.07
C GLY A 150 10.94 20.93 5.05
N GLY A 151 10.33 19.79 4.73
CA GLY A 151 11.00 18.54 4.39
C GLY A 151 10.27 17.95 3.19
N THR A 152 11.00 17.80 2.09
CA THR A 152 10.52 17.34 0.79
C THR A 152 9.90 15.95 0.84
N SER A 153 8.60 15.83 0.60
CA SER A 153 8.01 14.64 -0.02
C SER A 153 6.54 14.87 -0.37
N THR A 154 6.24 14.70 -1.65
CA THR A 154 4.93 14.70 -2.28
C THR A 154 4.00 13.68 -1.63
N GLY A 155 3.11 14.13 -0.75
CA GLY A 155 2.09 13.28 -0.11
C GLY A 155 1.44 14.04 1.04
N ALA A 156 0.12 14.14 1.07
CA ALA A 156 -0.57 14.79 2.19
C ALA A 156 -0.33 13.96 3.47
N ASN A 157 -0.04 14.63 4.60
CA ASN A 157 0.11 13.96 5.89
C ASN A 157 -1.18 14.12 6.70
N LEU A 158 -1.65 13.04 7.31
CA LEU A 158 -2.80 13.01 8.20
C LEU A 158 -2.30 13.06 9.65
N ALA A 159 -2.76 14.04 10.43
CA ALA A 159 -2.44 14.18 11.85
C ALA A 159 -3.67 13.84 12.70
N LEU A 160 -3.60 12.78 13.50
CA LEU A 160 -4.70 12.29 14.33
C LEU A 160 -4.31 12.24 15.82
N PRO A 161 -5.19 12.66 16.74
CA PRO A 161 -4.99 12.42 18.17
C PRO A 161 -5.24 10.95 18.52
N PHE A 162 -4.29 10.32 19.21
CA PHE A 162 -4.35 8.95 19.68
C PHE A 162 -4.32 8.91 21.22
N PRO A 163 -5.38 8.41 21.88
CA PRO A 163 -5.41 8.34 23.34
C PRO A 163 -4.47 7.25 23.86
N LEU A 164 -3.39 7.63 24.56
CA LEU A 164 -2.47 6.67 25.18
C LEU A 164 -2.94 6.23 26.58
N ARG A 165 -3.42 7.19 27.39
CA ARG A 165 -3.87 7.00 28.78
C ARG A 165 -4.93 8.05 29.13
N PRO A 166 -5.71 7.86 30.22
CA PRO A 166 -6.63 8.90 30.70
C PRO A 166 -5.90 10.24 30.91
N GLY A 167 -6.36 11.29 30.22
CA GLY A 167 -5.76 12.63 30.27
C GLY A 167 -4.49 12.81 29.43
N HIS A 168 -4.08 11.82 28.62
CA HIS A 168 -2.88 11.93 27.76
C HIS A 168 -3.17 11.48 26.33
N LEU A 169 -3.14 12.45 25.40
CA LEU A 169 -3.30 12.24 23.96
C LEU A 169 -1.94 12.40 23.28
N ALA A 170 -1.54 11.42 22.46
CA ALA A 170 -0.41 11.54 21.55
C ALA A 170 -0.90 12.03 20.19
N GLN A 171 -0.06 12.76 19.44
CA GLN A 171 -0.35 13.12 18.06
C GLN A 171 0.39 12.16 17.13
N VAL A 172 -0.36 11.49 16.25
CA VAL A 172 0.19 10.58 15.26
C VAL A 172 0.11 11.25 13.90
N VAL A 173 1.24 11.44 13.23
CA VAL A 173 1.33 11.98 11.88
C VAL A 173 1.73 10.85 10.94
N ILE A 174 0.85 10.52 10.00
CA ILE A 174 1.06 9.43 9.02
C ILE A 174 0.77 9.90 7.59
N PRO A 175 1.46 9.36 6.57
CA PRO A 175 1.12 9.63 5.18
C PRO A 175 -0.28 9.12 4.81
N ILE A 176 -0.99 9.82 3.90
CA ILE A 176 -2.30 9.34 3.40
C ILE A 176 -2.20 8.00 2.63
N ASP A 177 -1.05 7.73 2.01
CA ASP A 177 -0.80 6.53 1.21
C ASP A 177 -0.04 5.45 2.00
N MET A 178 -0.09 5.49 3.34
CA MET A 178 0.64 4.55 4.19
C MET A 178 0.20 3.11 3.94
N THR A 179 1.15 2.24 3.62
CA THR A 179 0.90 0.81 3.39
C THR A 179 0.90 0.01 4.68
N LYS A 180 0.31 -1.20 4.65
CA LYS A 180 0.25 -2.09 5.81
C LYS A 180 1.64 -2.48 6.32
N ASP A 181 2.57 -2.80 5.42
CA ASP A 181 3.96 -3.12 5.76
C ASP A 181 4.71 -1.95 6.42
N GLU A 182 4.38 -0.70 6.09
CA GLU A 182 4.93 0.47 6.77
C GLU A 182 4.33 0.64 8.16
N ALA A 183 3.04 0.35 8.33
CA ALA A 183 2.37 0.39 9.62
C ALA A 183 2.93 -0.67 10.59
N ASP A 184 3.15 -1.90 10.11
CA ASP A 184 3.79 -2.96 10.89
C ASP A 184 5.21 -2.57 11.34
N ARG A 185 6.01 -1.97 10.43
CA ARG A 185 7.35 -1.47 10.77
C ARG A 185 7.31 -0.32 11.77
N LEU A 186 6.38 0.62 11.62
CA LEU A 186 6.21 1.73 12.58
C LEU A 186 5.78 1.20 13.95
N CYS A 187 4.89 0.21 13.99
CA CYS A 187 4.47 -0.44 15.23
C CYS A 187 5.65 -1.10 15.95
N ALA A 188 6.45 -1.88 15.22
CA ALA A 188 7.66 -2.49 15.77
C ALA A 188 8.65 -1.43 16.30
N PHE A 189 8.82 -0.31 15.59
CA PHE A 189 9.64 0.80 16.05
C PHE A 189 9.10 1.47 17.32
N ILE A 190 7.80 1.70 17.43
CA ILE A 190 7.20 2.24 18.65
C ILE A 190 7.38 1.26 19.82
N GLN A 191 7.26 -0.04 19.57
CA GLN A 191 7.47 -1.08 20.58
C GLN A 191 8.91 -1.12 21.11
N THR A 192 9.92 -0.84 20.27
CA THR A 192 11.33 -0.80 20.74
C THR A 192 11.62 0.45 21.59
N LEU A 193 10.94 1.56 21.32
CA LEU A 193 11.07 2.79 22.11
C LEU A 193 10.28 2.75 23.41
N ALA A 194 9.23 1.93 23.47
CA ALA A 194 8.45 1.73 24.67
C ALA A 194 9.28 0.96 25.70
N GLN A 195 9.85 1.68 26.67
CA GLN A 195 10.53 1.07 27.80
C GLN A 195 9.51 0.24 28.59
N ALA A 196 9.78 -1.05 28.77
CA ALA A 196 9.02 -1.90 29.67
C ALA A 196 9.11 -1.30 31.07
N LYS A 197 8.02 -0.69 31.53
CA LYS A 197 7.89 -0.28 32.93
C LYS A 197 7.71 -1.55 33.74
N ALA A 198 8.78 -2.01 34.38
CA ALA A 198 8.74 -3.02 35.44
C ALA A 198 7.93 -2.50 36.64
#